data_AF-A0A6N7DYW0-F1
#
_entry.id   AF-A0A6N7DYW0-F1
#
_cell.length_a   1.000
_cell.length_b   1.000
_cell.length_c   1.000
_cell.angle_alpha   90.00
_cell.angle_beta   90.00
_cell.angle_gamma   90.00
#
_symmetry.space_group_name_H-M   'P 1'
#
loop_
_entity.id
_entity.type
_entity.pdbx_description
1 polymer ?
#
loop_
_entity_poly.entity_id
_entity_poly.type
_entity_poly.pdbx_seq_one_letter_code
_entity_poly.pdbx_strand_id
1 'polypeptide(L)'
;MQKTILFLCLTLCVSPLALGSNLPDLGAPDLKDYDSQTETSLGRAFSVALHEQYDLFYDPITLSYVRHIGNKIASQTGQDRQFTFYILNDPEVNAFAGPNGVIGIHTGLILAAQTEDELASVMAHEIAHVTQRHLSRTFEYQNNVSVTSIASLIAAILIGSQDVSAGIATYMGGMGLNIQQQLKNSRIHENEADYFGIKYLEKAGYNPYAMSDFFGRLEKESQLNEFKAPEILLTHPVTEERLAKAKERAYQLSKDSKRVYHKNSLKLIQLRMKLLLHIDDSYGNKHLDKNEQCYLRNLKSLQSADKATASFNTQCLKDATKQYPNNKLYRLLQAQVDSVIKPKLGYDEFTYLEAIYPSDFSIPYLHALALEQNNQIDKAIELLRKATPKFHYQYLMYSELARLFSTQNNAKYTYYYNALANYNIGNTSKTLYLVKQAKLLEKDKNSTFFNKLIQLENQASTDQKIADQKLK
;
A
#
# COMPACT_ATOMS: atom_id res chain seq x y z
N MET A 1 59.06 58.96 -34.77
CA MET A 1 58.62 57.64 -35.27
C MET A 1 59.18 56.57 -34.35
N GLN A 2 58.34 55.90 -33.57
CA GLN A 2 58.41 54.46 -33.23
C GLN A 2 57.46 54.20 -32.06
N LYS A 3 56.54 53.26 -32.29
CA LYS A 3 55.57 52.74 -31.33
C LYS A 3 56.30 51.79 -30.39
N THR A 4 56.07 51.90 -29.08
CA THR A 4 56.41 50.85 -28.12
C THR A 4 55.14 50.46 -27.38
N ILE A 5 54.66 49.26 -27.73
CA ILE A 5 53.46 48.62 -27.19
C ILE A 5 53.85 48.00 -25.84
N LEU A 6 53.20 48.42 -24.76
CA LEU A 6 53.34 47.83 -23.44
C LEU A 6 52.32 46.69 -23.29
N PHE A 7 52.80 45.45 -23.23
CA PHE A 7 52.00 44.26 -22.95
C PHE A 7 51.64 44.23 -21.45
N LEU A 8 50.36 44.34 -21.12
CA LEU A 8 49.84 44.11 -19.77
C LEU A 8 49.27 42.69 -19.71
N CYS A 9 49.98 41.79 -19.01
CA CYS A 9 49.54 40.41 -18.76
C CYS A 9 48.41 40.43 -17.73
N LEU A 10 47.16 40.24 -18.18
CA LEU A 10 46.01 40.06 -17.30
C LEU A 10 45.93 38.59 -16.86
N THR A 11 46.28 38.30 -15.61
CA THR A 11 46.03 37.01 -14.98
C THR A 11 44.54 36.84 -14.69
N LEU A 12 43.85 36.05 -15.50
CA LEU A 12 42.46 35.62 -15.26
C LEU A 12 42.43 34.54 -14.18
N CYS A 13 42.04 34.91 -12.95
CA CYS A 13 41.54 33.96 -11.97
C CYS A 13 40.24 33.35 -12.48
N VAL A 14 40.27 32.08 -12.88
CA VAL A 14 39.06 31.30 -13.18
C VAL A 14 38.55 30.71 -11.87
N SER A 15 37.53 31.32 -11.30
CA SER A 15 36.72 30.72 -10.24
C SER A 15 35.92 29.56 -10.84
N PRO A 16 35.87 28.36 -10.23
CA PRO A 16 35.00 27.30 -10.72
C PRO A 16 33.55 27.73 -10.45
N LEU A 17 32.78 27.97 -11.51
CA LEU A 17 31.32 28.06 -11.42
C LEU A 17 30.82 26.72 -10.89
N ALA A 18 30.31 26.72 -9.66
CA ALA A 18 29.47 25.66 -9.17
C ALA A 18 28.17 25.67 -9.99
N LEU A 19 28.06 24.78 -10.97
CA LEU A 19 26.81 24.45 -11.65
C LEU A 19 25.89 23.76 -10.64
N GLY A 20 25.20 24.56 -9.82
CA GLY A 20 24.04 24.12 -9.07
C GLY A 20 22.95 23.74 -10.08
N SER A 21 22.63 22.44 -10.15
CA SER A 21 21.49 21.92 -10.90
C SER A 21 20.18 22.28 -10.20
N ASN A 22 19.85 23.57 -10.16
CA ASN A 22 18.50 24.05 -9.92
C ASN A 22 17.83 24.18 -11.29
N LEU A 23 17.32 23.05 -11.80
CA LEU A 23 16.32 23.11 -12.86
C LEU A 23 15.14 23.94 -12.32
N PRO A 24 14.65 24.94 -13.07
CA PRO A 24 13.46 25.69 -12.67
C PRO A 24 12.29 24.72 -12.50
N ASP A 25 11.55 24.87 -11.41
CA ASP A 25 10.23 24.28 -11.28
C ASP A 25 9.38 24.81 -12.45
N LEU A 26 9.05 23.93 -13.40
CA LEU A 26 8.14 24.24 -14.50
C LEU A 26 6.67 24.15 -14.02
N GLY A 27 6.44 24.06 -12.72
CA GLY A 27 5.15 24.20 -12.07
C GLY A 27 4.46 25.49 -12.53
N ALA A 28 3.24 25.35 -13.01
CA ALA A 28 2.37 26.47 -13.30
C ALA A 28 2.20 27.31 -12.00
N PRO A 29 2.68 28.56 -11.95
CA PRO A 29 2.71 29.36 -10.72
C PRO A 29 1.33 29.70 -10.14
N ASP A 30 0.28 29.50 -10.93
CA ASP A 30 -1.10 29.85 -10.60
C ASP A 30 -1.94 28.67 -10.08
N LEU A 31 -1.32 27.53 -9.76
CA LEU A 31 -2.07 26.36 -9.29
C LEU A 31 -2.56 26.53 -7.82
N LYS A 32 -3.86 26.79 -7.61
CA LYS A 32 -4.58 26.64 -6.35
C LYS A 32 -4.76 25.16 -6.00
N ASP A 33 -3.73 24.60 -5.41
CA ASP A 33 -3.84 23.32 -4.72
C ASP A 33 -4.83 23.41 -3.54
N TYR A 34 -5.58 22.35 -3.27
CA TYR A 34 -6.41 22.32 -2.06
C TYR A 34 -5.53 22.10 -0.83
N ASP A 35 -5.89 22.73 0.28
CA ASP A 35 -5.07 22.67 1.50
C ASP A 35 -4.98 21.25 2.08
N SER A 36 -3.96 21.01 2.92
CA SER A 36 -3.69 19.71 3.53
C SER A 36 -4.85 19.11 4.34
N GLN A 37 -5.72 19.94 4.94
CA GLN A 37 -6.90 19.44 5.66
C GLN A 37 -7.94 18.91 4.68
N THR A 38 -8.15 19.61 3.57
CA THR A 38 -9.02 19.15 2.49
C THR A 38 -8.54 17.81 1.93
N GLU A 39 -7.24 17.68 1.67
CA GLU A 39 -6.65 16.42 1.20
C GLU A 39 -6.90 15.29 2.19
N THR A 40 -6.66 15.54 3.48
CA THR A 40 -6.90 14.58 4.55
C THR A 40 -8.36 14.15 4.61
N SER A 41 -9.31 15.09 4.50
CA SER A 41 -10.75 14.80 4.50
C SER A 41 -11.16 13.96 3.29
N LEU A 42 -10.67 14.28 2.10
CA LEU A 42 -10.92 13.48 0.89
C LEU A 42 -10.33 12.07 1.02
N GLY A 43 -9.09 11.95 1.50
CA GLY A 43 -8.44 10.65 1.69
C GLY A 43 -9.18 9.77 2.68
N ARG A 44 -9.67 10.34 3.79
CA ARG A 44 -10.52 9.63 4.76
C ARG A 44 -11.83 9.19 4.15
N ALA A 45 -12.53 10.07 3.44
CA ALA A 45 -13.78 9.70 2.76
C ALA A 45 -13.55 8.57 1.74
N PHE A 46 -12.45 8.63 1.00
CA PHE A 46 -12.06 7.61 0.04
C PHE A 46 -11.71 6.27 0.71
N SER A 47 -10.97 6.27 1.81
CA SER A 47 -10.72 5.08 2.63
C SER A 47 -12.03 4.45 3.12
N VAL A 48 -13.00 5.25 3.56
CA VAL A 48 -14.34 4.74 3.94
C VAL A 48 -15.03 4.08 2.75
N ALA A 49 -14.98 4.70 1.56
CA ALA A 49 -15.55 4.13 0.35
C ALA A 49 -14.94 2.78 -0.01
N LEU A 50 -13.61 2.66 0.07
CA LEU A 50 -12.92 1.39 -0.16
C LEU A 50 -13.39 0.29 0.80
N HIS A 51 -13.53 0.61 2.09
CA HIS A 51 -13.95 -0.35 3.11
C HIS A 51 -15.41 -0.79 3.02
N GLU A 52 -16.31 0.08 2.56
CA GLU A 52 -17.75 -0.20 2.54
C GLU A 52 -18.22 -0.76 1.19
N GLN A 53 -17.49 -0.54 0.10
CA GLN A 53 -17.94 -0.91 -1.27
C GLN A 53 -17.12 -2.02 -1.93
N TYR A 54 -15.86 -2.21 -1.53
CA TYR A 54 -14.96 -3.16 -2.18
C TYR A 54 -14.66 -4.36 -1.28
N ASP A 55 -14.48 -5.51 -1.90
CA ASP A 55 -13.93 -6.68 -1.21
C ASP A 55 -12.43 -6.48 -1.03
N LEU A 56 -12.01 -6.20 0.20
CA LEU A 56 -10.60 -5.98 0.54
C LEU A 56 -9.96 -7.28 1.01
N PHE A 57 -8.78 -7.59 0.45
CA PHE A 57 -8.01 -8.76 0.82
C PHE A 57 -7.19 -8.50 2.10
N TYR A 58 -7.72 -8.94 3.24
CA TYR A 58 -7.20 -8.64 4.58
C TYR A 58 -6.11 -9.61 5.10
N ASP A 59 -5.40 -10.35 4.24
CA ASP A 59 -4.31 -11.22 4.71
C ASP A 59 -3.14 -10.38 5.29
N PRO A 60 -2.81 -10.51 6.59
CA PRO A 60 -1.83 -9.64 7.24
C PRO A 60 -0.42 -9.79 6.67
N ILE A 61 -0.04 -10.99 6.21
CA ILE A 61 1.28 -11.25 5.63
C ILE A 61 1.41 -10.55 4.28
N THR A 62 0.42 -10.72 3.40
CA THR A 62 0.40 -10.09 2.07
C THR A 62 0.34 -8.57 2.19
N LEU A 63 -0.49 -8.04 3.09
CA LEU A 63 -0.58 -6.60 3.32
C LEU A 63 0.72 -6.01 3.90
N SER A 64 1.37 -6.71 4.81
CA SER A 64 2.70 -6.32 5.32
C SER A 64 3.77 -6.32 4.22
N TYR A 65 3.74 -7.32 3.33
CA TYR A 65 4.65 -7.39 2.19
C TYR A 65 4.48 -6.20 1.24
N VAL A 66 3.25 -5.90 0.81
CA VAL A 66 2.94 -4.74 -0.04
C VAL A 66 3.38 -3.43 0.64
N ARG A 67 3.04 -3.25 1.92
CA ARG A 67 3.44 -2.05 2.67
C ARG A 67 4.94 -1.90 2.83
N HIS A 68 5.66 -3.02 2.97
CA HIS A 68 7.12 -2.96 3.03
C HIS A 68 7.70 -2.40 1.72
N ILE A 69 7.23 -2.89 0.56
CA ILE A 69 7.64 -2.36 -0.75
C ILE A 69 7.29 -0.88 -0.87
N GLY A 70 6.02 -0.54 -0.60
CA GLY A 70 5.51 0.82 -0.71
C GLY A 70 6.23 1.82 0.19
N ASN A 71 6.43 1.50 1.47
CA ASN A 71 7.15 2.36 2.42
C ASN A 71 8.63 2.51 2.04
N LYS A 72 9.26 1.45 1.52
CA LYS A 72 10.64 1.50 1.03
C LYS A 72 10.76 2.51 -0.12
N ILE A 73 9.83 2.48 -1.08
CA ILE A 73 9.80 3.44 -2.20
C ILE A 73 9.45 4.85 -1.71
N ALA A 74 8.40 4.99 -0.89
CA ALA A 74 7.94 6.27 -0.35
C ALA A 74 9.05 7.03 0.41
N SER A 75 9.92 6.30 1.13
CA SER A 75 11.07 6.89 1.82
C SER A 75 12.10 7.55 0.90
N GLN A 76 12.06 7.29 -0.40
CA GLN A 76 12.97 7.84 -1.40
C GLN A 76 12.41 9.05 -2.15
N THR A 77 11.16 9.43 -1.85
CA THR A 77 10.47 10.56 -2.50
C THR A 77 11.00 11.92 -2.04
N GLY A 78 11.62 11.99 -0.87
CA GLY A 78 12.02 13.25 -0.23
C GLY A 78 10.86 14.03 0.38
N GLN A 79 9.64 13.48 0.40
CA GLN A 79 8.46 14.07 1.03
C GLN A 79 8.12 13.34 2.33
N ASP A 80 7.83 14.10 3.39
CA ASP A 80 7.26 13.56 4.63
C ASP A 80 5.75 13.37 4.45
N ARG A 81 5.38 12.37 3.63
CA ARG A 81 4.00 12.00 3.33
C ARG A 81 3.76 10.55 3.73
N GLN A 82 2.68 10.33 4.45
CA GLN A 82 2.24 8.99 4.81
C GLN A 82 1.44 8.38 3.67
N PHE A 83 1.69 7.09 3.40
CA PHE A 83 0.97 6.32 2.39
C PHE A 83 0.17 5.20 3.06
N THR A 84 -1.05 4.98 2.58
CA THR A 84 -1.90 3.88 3.02
C THR A 84 -2.18 2.94 1.87
N PHE A 85 -1.74 1.70 2.01
CA PHE A 85 -1.89 0.68 0.98
C PHE A 85 -3.06 -0.25 1.31
N TYR A 86 -3.89 -0.50 0.31
CA TYR A 86 -5.00 -1.44 0.30
C TYR A 86 -4.79 -2.51 -0.77
N ILE A 87 -5.28 -3.73 -0.49
CA ILE A 87 -5.33 -4.81 -1.48
C ILE A 87 -6.80 -5.09 -1.76
N LEU A 88 -7.22 -4.93 -3.00
CA LEU A 88 -8.57 -5.23 -3.45
C LEU A 88 -8.57 -6.67 -3.97
N ASN A 89 -9.53 -7.48 -3.52
CA ASN A 89 -9.76 -8.82 -4.02
C ASN A 89 -10.40 -8.76 -5.42
N ASP A 90 -9.57 -8.41 -6.39
CA ASP A 90 -9.96 -8.23 -7.78
C ASP A 90 -8.93 -8.94 -8.68
N PRO A 91 -9.35 -9.91 -9.51
CA PRO A 91 -8.44 -10.65 -10.39
C PRO A 91 -7.89 -9.81 -11.55
N GLU A 92 -8.43 -8.63 -11.83
CA GLU A 92 -7.91 -7.74 -12.86
C GLU A 92 -6.52 -7.19 -12.48
N VAL A 93 -5.68 -6.98 -13.49
CA VAL A 93 -4.36 -6.36 -13.29
C VAL A 93 -4.56 -4.85 -13.22
N ASN A 94 -4.67 -4.32 -12.00
CA ASN A 94 -4.75 -2.88 -11.77
C ASN A 94 -4.12 -2.40 -10.45
N ALA A 95 -3.82 -1.11 -10.40
CA ALA A 95 -3.51 -0.34 -9.21
C ALA A 95 -3.97 1.11 -9.43
N PHE A 96 -4.16 1.86 -8.35
CA PHE A 96 -4.55 3.27 -8.45
C PHE A 96 -4.06 4.09 -7.25
N ALA A 97 -3.90 5.38 -7.47
CA ALA A 97 -3.66 6.39 -6.45
C ALA A 97 -4.92 7.22 -6.14
N GLY A 98 -5.33 7.20 -4.88
CA GLY A 98 -6.37 8.06 -4.33
C GLY A 98 -5.82 9.28 -3.57
N PRO A 99 -6.70 10.15 -3.05
CA PRO A 99 -6.31 11.31 -2.26
C PRO A 99 -5.50 10.93 -1.01
N ASN A 100 -4.66 11.85 -0.52
CA ASN A 100 -3.90 11.68 0.73
C ASN A 100 -2.98 10.46 0.78
N GLY A 101 -2.44 10.02 -0.36
CA GLY A 101 -1.52 8.88 -0.41
C GLY A 101 -2.17 7.51 -0.19
N VAL A 102 -3.49 7.42 -0.39
CA VAL A 102 -4.16 6.11 -0.49
C VAL A 102 -3.75 5.45 -1.81
N ILE A 103 -3.28 4.21 -1.75
CA ILE A 103 -2.92 3.41 -2.93
C ILE A 103 -3.68 2.09 -2.86
N GLY A 104 -4.43 1.78 -3.92
CA GLY A 104 -5.09 0.49 -4.11
C GLY A 104 -4.29 -0.40 -5.04
N ILE A 105 -4.18 -1.69 -4.69
CA ILE A 105 -3.54 -2.71 -5.50
C ILE A 105 -4.51 -3.88 -5.67
N HIS A 106 -4.75 -4.33 -6.90
CA HIS A 106 -5.60 -5.50 -7.14
C HIS A 106 -4.80 -6.80 -6.90
N THR A 107 -5.47 -7.86 -6.45
CA THR A 107 -4.82 -9.18 -6.30
C THR A 107 -4.29 -9.69 -7.64
N GLY A 108 -4.96 -9.37 -8.75
CA GLY A 108 -4.51 -9.66 -10.11
C GLY A 108 -3.13 -9.09 -10.43
N LEU A 109 -2.83 -7.85 -10.02
CA LEU A 109 -1.51 -7.25 -10.22
C LEU A 109 -0.40 -8.04 -9.50
N ILE A 110 -0.62 -8.41 -8.24
CA ILE A 110 0.37 -9.16 -7.46
C ILE A 110 0.59 -10.55 -8.06
N LEU A 111 -0.47 -11.20 -8.57
CA LEU A 111 -0.41 -12.51 -9.19
C LEU A 111 0.21 -12.49 -10.61
N ALA A 112 0.10 -11.37 -11.33
CA ALA A 112 0.63 -11.20 -12.70
C ALA A 112 2.10 -10.72 -12.74
N ALA A 113 2.61 -10.14 -11.65
CA ALA A 113 4.01 -9.74 -11.56
C ALA A 113 4.94 -10.97 -11.61
N GLN A 114 5.95 -10.93 -12.48
CA GLN A 114 6.96 -11.99 -12.61
C GLN A 114 8.12 -11.81 -11.62
N THR A 115 8.36 -10.56 -11.18
CA THR A 115 9.38 -10.23 -10.19
C THR A 115 8.85 -9.21 -9.19
N GLU A 116 9.47 -9.16 -8.00
CA GLU A 116 9.16 -8.11 -7.01
C GLU A 116 9.49 -6.72 -7.56
N ASP A 117 10.53 -6.62 -8.42
CA ASP A 117 10.89 -5.37 -9.08
C ASP A 117 9.73 -4.85 -9.97
N GLU A 118 9.02 -5.74 -10.68
CA GLU A 118 7.86 -5.35 -11.51
C GLU A 118 6.71 -4.82 -10.65
N LEU A 119 6.34 -5.52 -9.57
CA LEU A 119 5.32 -5.05 -8.64
C LEU A 119 5.72 -3.69 -8.02
N ALA A 120 6.97 -3.58 -7.56
CA ALA A 120 7.53 -2.35 -7.02
C ALA A 120 7.49 -1.21 -8.05
N SER A 121 7.69 -1.50 -9.33
CA SER A 121 7.66 -0.49 -10.38
C SER A 121 6.28 0.14 -10.57
N VAL A 122 5.21 -0.66 -10.54
CA VAL A 122 3.83 -0.15 -10.59
C VAL A 122 3.51 0.64 -9.31
N MET A 123 3.91 0.15 -8.15
CA MET A 123 3.74 0.90 -6.89
C MET A 123 4.50 2.23 -6.90
N ALA A 124 5.70 2.28 -7.49
CA ALA A 124 6.46 3.51 -7.63
C ALA A 124 5.80 4.51 -8.58
N HIS A 125 5.12 4.02 -9.64
CA HIS A 125 4.28 4.81 -10.53
C HIS A 125 3.12 5.48 -9.77
N GLU A 126 2.37 4.70 -8.99
CA GLU A 126 1.25 5.25 -8.18
C GLU A 126 1.73 6.24 -7.11
N ILE A 127 2.87 5.95 -6.46
CA ILE A 127 3.51 6.90 -5.53
C ILE A 127 3.90 8.19 -6.26
N ALA A 128 4.38 8.10 -7.50
CA ALA A 128 4.67 9.27 -8.32
C ALA A 128 3.39 10.08 -8.62
N HIS A 129 2.26 9.44 -8.96
CA HIS A 129 0.99 10.15 -9.13
C HIS A 129 0.59 10.99 -7.91
N VAL A 130 0.77 10.43 -6.71
CA VAL A 130 0.49 11.14 -5.45
C VAL A 130 1.49 12.28 -5.21
N THR A 131 2.79 11.99 -5.27
CA THR A 131 3.85 12.98 -4.95
C THR A 131 3.88 14.15 -5.92
N GLN A 132 3.48 13.91 -7.17
CA GLN A 132 3.32 14.93 -8.21
C GLN A 132 1.92 15.55 -8.23
N ARG A 133 1.04 15.18 -7.28
CA ARG A 133 -0.30 15.77 -7.09
C ARG A 133 -1.16 15.73 -8.37
N HIS A 134 -1.01 14.68 -9.18
CA HIS A 134 -1.70 14.58 -10.47
C HIS A 134 -3.23 14.62 -10.32
N LEU A 135 -3.78 14.06 -9.24
CA LEU A 135 -5.21 14.14 -8.95
C LEU A 135 -5.65 15.59 -8.73
N SER A 136 -4.97 16.35 -7.87
CA SER A 136 -5.27 17.77 -7.62
C SER A 136 -5.15 18.60 -8.90
N ARG A 137 -4.03 18.46 -9.63
CA ARG A 137 -3.80 19.18 -10.89
C ARG A 137 -4.88 18.88 -11.93
N THR A 138 -5.33 17.63 -12.02
CA THR A 138 -6.37 17.21 -12.98
C THR A 138 -7.68 17.95 -12.74
N PHE A 139 -8.10 18.11 -11.49
CA PHE A 139 -9.31 18.85 -11.14
C PHE A 139 -9.13 20.37 -11.30
N GLU A 140 -7.93 20.88 -11.06
CA GLU A 140 -7.66 22.30 -11.13
C GLU A 140 -7.57 22.85 -12.57
N TYR A 141 -6.89 22.15 -13.48
CA TYR A 141 -6.79 22.52 -14.89
C TYR A 141 -8.15 22.62 -15.61
N GLN A 142 -9.22 22.13 -14.97
CA GLN A 142 -10.59 22.16 -15.49
C GLN A 142 -11.35 23.44 -15.08
N ASN A 143 -10.72 24.39 -14.37
CA ASN A 143 -11.17 25.77 -14.07
C ASN A 143 -12.59 25.93 -13.46
N ASN A 144 -13.27 24.84 -13.07
CA ASN A 144 -14.63 24.84 -12.50
C ASN A 144 -14.93 23.59 -11.65
N VAL A 145 -13.94 22.76 -11.33
CA VAL A 145 -14.16 21.50 -10.62
C VAL A 145 -13.65 21.65 -9.19
N SER A 146 -14.56 22.04 -8.30
CA SER A 146 -14.27 22.28 -6.89
C SER A 146 -14.08 20.97 -6.10
N VAL A 147 -13.59 21.06 -4.88
CA VAL A 147 -13.49 19.93 -3.92
C VAL A 147 -14.80 19.12 -3.85
N THR A 148 -15.94 19.77 -4.04
CA THR A 148 -17.27 19.13 -4.06
C THR A 148 -17.44 18.10 -5.17
N SER A 149 -16.75 18.24 -6.30
CA SER A 149 -16.79 17.26 -7.40
C SER A 149 -16.03 15.98 -7.05
N ILE A 150 -14.88 16.11 -6.39
CA ILE A 150 -14.13 14.95 -5.87
C ILE A 150 -14.96 14.26 -4.78
N ALA A 151 -15.57 15.03 -3.88
CA ALA A 151 -16.46 14.50 -2.86
C ALA A 151 -17.69 13.80 -3.47
N SER A 152 -18.25 14.34 -4.55
CA SER A 152 -19.37 13.75 -5.28
C SER A 152 -18.99 12.44 -5.97
N LEU A 153 -17.79 12.36 -6.53
CA LEU A 153 -17.23 11.11 -7.06
C LEU A 153 -17.09 10.06 -5.94
N ILE A 154 -16.49 10.42 -4.80
CA ILE A 154 -16.36 9.51 -3.65
C ILE A 154 -17.74 9.06 -3.16
N ALA A 155 -18.72 9.97 -3.12
CA ALA A 155 -20.11 9.64 -2.80
C ALA A 155 -20.76 8.72 -3.84
N ALA A 156 -20.47 8.89 -5.13
CA ALA A 156 -20.94 8.00 -6.18
C ALA A 156 -20.34 6.59 -6.04
N ILE A 157 -19.06 6.49 -5.68
CA ILE A 157 -18.41 5.22 -5.36
C ILE A 157 -19.16 4.53 -4.22
N LEU A 158 -19.47 5.26 -3.14
CA LEU A 158 -20.26 4.80 -1.99
C LEU A 158 -21.69 4.33 -2.34
N ILE A 159 -22.22 4.68 -3.51
CA ILE A 159 -23.59 4.33 -3.94
C ILE A 159 -23.59 3.17 -4.97
N GLY A 160 -22.42 2.70 -5.42
CA GLY A 160 -22.31 1.39 -6.10
C GLY A 160 -21.48 1.33 -7.39
N SER A 161 -20.38 2.08 -7.53
CA SER A 161 -19.42 1.80 -8.62
C SER A 161 -18.58 0.56 -8.28
N GLN A 162 -18.49 -0.42 -9.19
CA GLN A 162 -17.72 -1.65 -8.93
C GLN A 162 -16.22 -1.52 -9.20
N ASP A 163 -15.78 -0.45 -9.87
CA ASP A 163 -14.38 -0.18 -10.21
C ASP A 163 -14.09 1.32 -9.96
N VAL A 164 -13.05 1.59 -9.15
CA VAL A 164 -12.66 2.95 -8.76
C VAL A 164 -12.20 3.74 -9.98
N SER A 165 -11.36 3.14 -10.81
CA SER A 165 -10.71 3.80 -11.94
C SER A 165 -11.72 4.06 -13.06
N ALA A 166 -12.58 3.08 -13.36
CA ALA A 166 -13.68 3.27 -14.29
C ALA A 166 -14.72 4.27 -13.77
N GLY A 167 -14.96 4.30 -12.45
CA GLY A 167 -15.81 5.30 -11.80
C GLY A 167 -15.28 6.72 -12.01
N ILE A 168 -13.98 6.93 -11.78
CA ILE A 168 -13.28 8.20 -12.06
C ILE A 168 -13.41 8.57 -13.55
N ALA A 169 -13.10 7.65 -14.45
CA ALA A 169 -13.13 7.89 -15.90
C ALA A 169 -14.54 8.23 -16.40
N THR A 170 -15.57 7.51 -15.92
CA THR A 170 -16.98 7.75 -16.27
C THR A 170 -17.45 9.11 -15.77
N TYR A 171 -17.11 9.47 -14.52
CA TYR A 171 -17.42 10.78 -13.97
C TYR A 171 -16.77 11.90 -14.80
N MET A 172 -15.49 11.74 -15.15
CA MET A 172 -14.77 12.71 -15.98
C MET A 172 -15.32 12.82 -17.40
N GLY A 173 -15.76 11.72 -18.01
CA GLY A 173 -16.39 11.71 -19.34
C GLY A 173 -17.80 12.31 -19.35
N GLY A 174 -18.58 12.07 -18.29
CA GLY A 174 -19.95 12.57 -18.14
C GLY A 174 -20.05 14.09 -18.01
N MET A 175 -18.99 14.78 -17.59
CA MET A 175 -18.96 16.24 -17.50
C MET A 175 -18.80 16.96 -18.86
N GLY A 176 -18.74 16.23 -20.00
CA GLY A 176 -18.67 16.85 -21.34
C GLY A 176 -17.39 17.66 -21.58
N LEU A 177 -16.32 17.33 -20.85
CA LEU A 177 -15.05 18.02 -20.89
C LEU A 177 -14.35 17.84 -22.25
N ASN A 178 -13.43 18.74 -22.58
CA ASN A 178 -12.62 18.63 -23.80
C ASN A 178 -11.70 17.39 -23.69
N ILE A 179 -12.18 16.27 -24.23
CA ILE A 179 -11.51 14.96 -24.22
C ILE A 179 -10.07 15.08 -24.72
N GLN A 180 -9.80 15.95 -25.70
CA GLN A 180 -8.45 16.13 -26.23
C GLN A 180 -7.50 16.75 -25.20
N GLN A 181 -7.96 17.73 -24.41
CA GLN A 181 -7.17 18.32 -23.32
C GLN A 181 -6.96 17.32 -22.18
N GLN A 182 -7.96 16.51 -21.85
CA GLN A 182 -7.83 15.44 -20.84
C GLN A 182 -6.78 14.40 -21.25
N LEU A 183 -6.85 13.91 -22.50
CA LEU A 183 -5.88 12.96 -23.04
C LEU A 183 -4.46 13.54 -23.09
N LYS A 184 -4.32 14.84 -23.37
CA LYS A 184 -3.03 15.52 -23.33
C LYS A 184 -2.47 15.60 -21.91
N ASN A 185 -3.29 16.02 -20.94
CA ASN A 185 -2.89 16.13 -19.53
C ASN A 185 -2.54 14.75 -18.96
N SER A 186 -3.34 13.72 -19.27
CA SER A 186 -3.04 12.34 -18.91
C SER A 186 -1.66 11.92 -19.43
N ARG A 187 -1.35 12.13 -20.71
CA ARG A 187 -0.01 11.81 -21.25
C ARG A 187 1.13 12.55 -20.55
N ILE A 188 0.94 13.82 -20.16
CA ILE A 188 1.96 14.57 -19.42
C ILE A 188 2.16 13.96 -18.03
N HIS A 189 1.06 13.71 -17.31
CA HIS A 189 1.09 13.09 -15.98
C HIS A 189 1.72 11.69 -16.02
N GLU A 190 1.42 10.89 -17.04
CA GLU A 190 2.02 9.57 -17.24
C GLU A 190 3.55 9.65 -17.44
N ASN A 191 4.03 10.56 -18.30
CA ASN A 191 5.48 10.76 -18.49
C ASN A 191 6.16 11.26 -17.20
N GLU A 192 5.49 12.13 -16.43
CA GLU A 192 5.99 12.63 -15.15
C GLU A 192 6.01 11.52 -14.09
N ALA A 193 4.97 10.69 -14.03
CA ALA A 193 4.89 9.54 -13.14
C ALA A 193 5.98 8.50 -13.46
N ASP A 194 6.21 8.17 -14.74
CA ASP A 194 7.33 7.33 -15.17
C ASP A 194 8.68 7.96 -14.77
N TYR A 195 8.82 9.29 -14.95
CA TYR A 195 10.04 10.05 -14.65
C TYR A 195 10.45 9.91 -13.18
N PHE A 196 9.52 10.15 -12.27
CA PHE A 196 9.76 10.13 -10.83
C PHE A 196 9.70 8.71 -10.27
N GLY A 197 8.77 7.88 -10.75
CA GLY A 197 8.61 6.49 -10.36
C GLY A 197 9.88 5.67 -10.57
N ILE A 198 10.50 5.73 -11.76
CA ILE A 198 11.77 5.03 -12.03
C ILE A 198 12.90 5.53 -11.11
N LYS A 199 12.93 6.83 -10.79
CA LYS A 199 13.92 7.39 -9.86
C LYS A 199 13.70 6.88 -8.43
N TYR A 200 12.46 6.84 -7.95
CA TYR A 200 12.14 6.31 -6.62
C TYR A 200 12.43 4.82 -6.53
N LEU A 201 12.10 4.07 -7.58
CA LEU A 201 12.36 2.65 -7.72
C LEU A 201 13.86 2.31 -7.62
N GLU A 202 14.68 3.03 -8.38
CA GLU A 202 16.14 2.85 -8.37
C GLU A 202 16.76 3.19 -7.02
N LYS A 203 16.39 4.34 -6.43
CA LYS A 203 16.86 4.73 -5.09
C LYS A 203 16.44 3.75 -4.00
N ALA A 204 15.29 3.09 -4.17
CA ALA A 204 14.83 2.03 -3.29
C ALA A 204 15.57 0.69 -3.52
N GLY A 205 16.53 0.64 -4.44
CA GLY A 205 17.39 -0.51 -4.73
C GLY A 205 16.73 -1.57 -5.62
N TYR A 206 15.62 -1.26 -6.28
CA TYR A 206 14.95 -2.13 -7.26
C TYR A 206 15.50 -1.90 -8.67
N ASN A 207 15.22 -2.84 -9.58
CA ASN A 207 15.64 -2.74 -10.98
C ASN A 207 14.93 -1.59 -11.71
N PRO A 208 15.62 -0.55 -12.21
CA PRO A 208 14.97 0.56 -12.91
C PRO A 208 14.33 0.14 -14.25
N TYR A 209 14.73 -0.97 -14.85
CA TYR A 209 14.12 -1.50 -16.07
C TYR A 209 12.75 -2.14 -15.85
N ALA A 210 12.41 -2.49 -14.60
CA ALA A 210 11.24 -3.30 -14.30
C ALA A 210 9.92 -2.66 -14.72
N MET A 211 9.84 -1.32 -14.72
CA MET A 211 8.67 -0.60 -15.24
C MET A 211 8.47 -0.86 -16.74
N SER A 212 9.53 -0.69 -17.54
CA SER A 212 9.47 -0.92 -18.98
C SER A 212 9.29 -2.40 -19.33
N ASP A 213 9.85 -3.30 -18.51
CA ASP A 213 9.70 -4.74 -18.68
C ASP A 213 8.25 -5.17 -18.42
N PHE A 214 7.65 -4.70 -17.32
CA PHE A 214 6.27 -4.99 -16.95
C PHE A 214 5.27 -4.45 -17.97
N PHE A 215 5.31 -3.15 -18.27
CA PHE A 215 4.35 -2.53 -19.20
C PHE A 215 4.54 -3.02 -20.63
N GLY A 216 5.78 -3.21 -21.09
CA GLY A 216 6.04 -3.76 -22.42
C GLY A 216 5.57 -5.21 -22.55
N ARG A 217 5.64 -6.00 -21.48
CA ARG A 217 5.10 -7.36 -21.44
C ARG A 217 3.57 -7.34 -21.48
N LEU A 218 2.90 -6.53 -20.66
CA LEU A 218 1.44 -6.41 -20.68
C LEU A 218 0.92 -5.90 -22.03
N GLU A 219 1.59 -4.92 -22.64
CA GLU A 219 1.23 -4.44 -23.98
C GLU A 219 1.31 -5.59 -24.99
N LYS A 220 2.41 -6.34 -25.01
CA LYS A 220 2.57 -7.48 -25.91
C LYS A 220 1.52 -8.57 -25.68
N GLU A 221 1.23 -8.90 -24.41
CA GLU A 221 0.18 -9.86 -24.05
C GLU A 221 -1.21 -9.36 -24.49
N SER A 222 -1.48 -8.06 -24.40
CA SER A 222 -2.74 -7.46 -24.84
C SER A 222 -2.93 -7.49 -26.36
N GLN A 223 -1.84 -7.34 -27.14
CA GLN A 223 -1.89 -7.44 -28.60
C GLN A 223 -2.18 -8.87 -29.08
N LEU A 224 -1.82 -9.88 -28.29
CA LEU A 224 -2.10 -11.29 -28.57
C LEU A 224 -3.50 -11.71 -28.12
N ASN A 225 -4.08 -11.02 -27.14
CA ASN A 225 -5.40 -11.27 -26.58
C ASN A 225 -6.40 -10.20 -27.07
N GLU A 226 -6.96 -10.38 -28.27
CA GLU A 226 -7.89 -9.43 -28.92
C GLU A 226 -9.16 -9.09 -28.10
N PHE A 227 -9.46 -9.86 -27.04
CA PHE A 227 -10.73 -9.81 -26.34
C PHE A 227 -10.77 -8.91 -25.09
N LYS A 228 -9.63 -8.54 -24.50
CA LYS A 228 -9.60 -7.60 -23.35
C LYS A 228 -8.18 -7.11 -23.03
N ALA A 229 -7.93 -5.80 -23.14
CA ALA A 229 -6.72 -5.20 -22.59
C ALA A 229 -6.79 -5.17 -21.05
N PRO A 230 -5.68 -5.41 -20.33
CA PRO A 230 -5.63 -5.22 -18.88
C PRO A 230 -6.13 -3.83 -18.47
N GLU A 231 -6.88 -3.76 -17.37
CA GLU A 231 -7.49 -2.51 -16.90
C GLU A 231 -6.46 -1.39 -16.66
N ILE A 232 -5.28 -1.73 -16.15
CA ILE A 232 -4.16 -0.79 -15.99
C ILE A 232 -3.74 -0.10 -17.29
N LEU A 233 -3.91 -0.74 -18.45
CA LEU A 233 -3.60 -0.12 -19.76
C LEU A 233 -4.69 0.84 -20.24
N LEU A 234 -5.92 0.70 -19.71
CA LEU A 234 -7.02 1.61 -19.99
C LEU A 234 -6.87 2.91 -19.18
N THR A 235 -6.43 2.77 -17.92
CA THR A 235 -6.24 3.89 -16.98
C THR A 235 -4.89 4.58 -17.19
N HIS A 236 -3.86 3.82 -17.55
CA HIS A 236 -2.50 4.30 -17.86
C HIS A 236 -2.06 3.85 -19.27
N PRO A 237 -2.52 4.53 -20.34
CA PRO A 237 -2.19 4.15 -21.70
C PRO A 237 -0.68 4.13 -21.96
N VAL A 238 -0.17 2.96 -22.34
CA VAL A 238 1.23 2.75 -22.71
C VAL A 238 1.41 3.09 -24.18
N THR A 239 2.44 3.86 -24.51
CA THR A 239 2.84 4.15 -25.90
C THR A 239 4.28 3.72 -26.13
N GLU A 240 4.64 3.46 -27.39
CA GLU A 240 6.04 3.17 -27.78
C GLU A 240 7.00 4.27 -27.28
N GLU A 241 6.58 5.53 -27.33
CA GLU A 241 7.34 6.67 -26.82
C GLU A 241 7.59 6.57 -25.31
N ARG A 242 6.56 6.24 -24.50
CA ARG A 242 6.71 6.07 -23.05
C ARG A 242 7.66 4.92 -22.74
N LEU A 243 7.50 3.78 -23.40
CA LEU A 243 8.38 2.63 -23.21
C LEU A 243 9.84 2.93 -23.58
N ALA A 244 10.06 3.66 -24.68
CA ALA A 244 11.39 4.07 -25.11
C ALA A 244 12.04 5.01 -24.08
N LYS A 245 11.32 6.02 -23.60
CA LYS A 245 11.79 6.95 -22.56
C LYS A 245 12.07 6.24 -21.24
N ALA A 246 11.20 5.32 -20.82
CA ALA A 246 11.40 4.53 -19.61
C ALA A 246 12.69 3.69 -19.69
N LYS A 247 12.94 3.03 -20.83
CA LYS A 247 14.17 2.27 -21.07
C LYS A 247 15.42 3.15 -21.11
N GLU A 248 15.36 4.28 -21.80
CA GLU A 248 16.48 5.23 -21.85
C GLU A 248 16.85 5.70 -20.46
N ARG A 249 15.84 6.06 -19.67
CA ARG A 249 16.01 6.52 -18.29
C ARG A 249 16.56 5.44 -17.38
N ALA A 250 16.05 4.22 -17.48
CA ALA A 250 16.57 3.08 -16.74
C ALA A 250 18.05 2.81 -17.09
N TYR A 251 18.42 2.97 -18.36
CA TYR A 251 19.81 2.87 -18.80
C TYR A 251 20.71 3.95 -18.18
N GLN A 252 20.23 5.20 -18.08
CA GLN A 252 20.99 6.27 -17.43
C GLN A 252 21.23 5.99 -15.94
N LEU A 253 20.19 5.52 -15.23
CA LEU A 253 20.25 5.29 -13.78
C LEU A 253 20.96 3.98 -13.37
N SER A 254 20.86 2.93 -14.20
CA SER A 254 21.44 1.62 -13.89
C SER A 254 22.96 1.62 -13.78
N LYS A 255 23.64 2.63 -14.35
CA LYS A 255 25.11 2.79 -14.26
C LYS A 255 25.62 2.97 -12.83
N ASP A 256 24.79 3.55 -11.96
CA ASP A 256 25.14 3.88 -10.58
C ASP A 256 24.42 2.99 -9.54
N SER A 257 23.61 2.03 -10.00
CA SER A 257 22.65 1.33 -9.14
C SER A 257 23.28 0.22 -8.30
N LYS A 258 23.00 0.22 -7.00
CA LYS A 258 23.30 -0.87 -6.06
C LYS A 258 22.05 -1.75 -5.87
N ARG A 259 21.77 -2.61 -6.86
CA ARG A 259 20.59 -3.50 -6.85
C ARG A 259 20.60 -4.44 -5.64
N VAL A 260 19.47 -4.52 -4.95
CA VAL A 260 19.20 -5.52 -3.93
C VAL A 260 18.33 -6.63 -4.54
N TYR A 261 18.87 -7.84 -4.64
CA TYR A 261 18.12 -8.99 -5.15
C TYR A 261 17.25 -9.60 -4.06
N HIS A 262 15.94 -9.42 -4.16
CA HIS A 262 14.98 -10.13 -3.31
C HIS A 262 14.62 -11.47 -3.95
N LYS A 263 15.25 -12.55 -3.49
CA LYS A 263 14.93 -13.89 -3.99
C LYS A 263 13.67 -14.44 -3.31
N ASN A 264 12.71 -14.83 -4.14
CA ASN A 264 11.56 -15.70 -3.85
C ASN A 264 10.44 -15.15 -2.93
N SER A 265 10.56 -13.94 -2.35
CA SER A 265 9.49 -13.37 -1.51
C SER A 265 8.14 -13.25 -2.24
N LEU A 266 8.14 -12.64 -3.44
CA LEU A 266 6.94 -12.53 -4.27
C LEU A 266 6.31 -13.91 -4.54
N LYS A 267 7.11 -14.92 -4.89
CA LYS A 267 6.62 -16.25 -5.21
C LYS A 267 5.90 -16.91 -4.02
N LEU A 268 6.45 -16.78 -2.81
CA LEU A 268 5.81 -17.29 -1.59
C LEU A 268 4.51 -16.54 -1.24
N ILE A 269 4.47 -15.23 -1.50
CA ILE A 269 3.26 -14.42 -1.36
C ILE A 269 2.20 -14.87 -2.37
N GLN A 270 2.56 -15.07 -3.65
CA GLN A 270 1.65 -15.56 -4.67
C GLN A 270 1.12 -16.96 -4.34
N LEU A 271 1.97 -17.87 -3.84
CA LEU A 271 1.53 -19.19 -3.35
C LEU A 271 0.51 -19.08 -2.23
N ARG A 272 0.75 -18.16 -1.28
CA ARG A 272 -0.17 -17.88 -0.18
C ARG A 272 -1.50 -17.32 -0.68
N MET A 273 -1.46 -16.32 -1.54
CA MET A 273 -2.65 -15.69 -2.12
C MET A 273 -3.47 -16.69 -2.91
N LYS A 274 -2.85 -17.49 -3.80
CA LYS A 274 -3.54 -18.51 -4.59
C LYS A 274 -4.28 -19.52 -3.70
N LEU A 275 -3.65 -19.92 -2.58
CA LEU A 275 -4.33 -20.81 -1.62
C LEU A 275 -5.52 -20.13 -0.93
N LEU A 276 -5.36 -18.89 -0.45
CA LEU A 276 -6.40 -18.15 0.28
C LEU A 276 -7.56 -17.69 -0.61
N LEU A 277 -7.28 -17.44 -1.89
CA LEU A 277 -8.26 -17.07 -2.92
C LEU A 277 -8.87 -18.29 -3.63
N HIS A 278 -8.50 -19.51 -3.21
CA HIS A 278 -8.95 -20.75 -3.83
C HIS A 278 -8.69 -20.85 -5.35
N ILE A 279 -7.58 -20.27 -5.80
CA ILE A 279 -7.13 -20.33 -7.21
C ILE A 279 -6.36 -21.63 -7.43
N ASP A 280 -6.82 -22.47 -8.36
CA ASP A 280 -6.08 -23.65 -8.78
C ASP A 280 -4.88 -23.26 -9.65
N ASP A 281 -3.68 -23.59 -9.16
CA ASP A 281 -2.42 -23.44 -9.89
C ASP A 281 -1.66 -24.77 -9.97
N SER A 282 -2.39 -25.85 -10.24
CA SER A 282 -1.83 -27.19 -10.40
C SER A 282 -0.68 -27.24 -11.42
N TYR A 283 -0.69 -26.39 -12.45
CA TYR A 283 0.41 -26.27 -13.40
C TYR A 283 1.63 -25.59 -12.79
N GLY A 284 1.49 -24.38 -12.23
CA GLY A 284 2.61 -23.66 -11.62
C GLY A 284 3.22 -24.41 -10.43
N ASN A 285 2.40 -25.17 -9.69
CA ASN A 285 2.83 -26.01 -8.58
C ASN A 285 3.81 -27.12 -8.99
N LYS A 286 3.82 -27.56 -10.26
CA LYS A 286 4.76 -28.57 -10.77
C LYS A 286 6.19 -28.03 -10.92
N HIS A 287 6.35 -26.71 -11.02
CA HIS A 287 7.63 -26.06 -11.28
C HIS A 287 8.24 -25.43 -10.02
N LEU A 288 7.66 -25.69 -8.84
CA LEU A 288 8.17 -25.17 -7.56
C LEU A 288 9.47 -25.85 -7.18
N ASP A 289 10.40 -25.09 -6.60
CA ASP A 289 11.60 -25.64 -5.99
C ASP A 289 11.28 -26.41 -4.70
N LYS A 290 12.26 -27.14 -4.14
CA LYS A 290 12.09 -27.96 -2.93
C LYS A 290 11.55 -27.15 -1.74
N ASN A 291 12.00 -25.90 -1.57
CA ASN A 291 11.63 -25.05 -0.44
C ASN A 291 10.26 -24.41 -0.66
N GLU A 292 9.93 -24.02 -1.87
CA GLU A 292 8.60 -23.53 -2.25
C GLU A 292 7.54 -24.63 -2.10
N GLN A 293 7.84 -25.86 -2.50
CA GLN A 293 6.98 -27.02 -2.24
C GLN A 293 6.80 -27.26 -0.73
N CYS A 294 7.88 -27.17 0.05
CA CYS A 294 7.82 -27.28 1.51
C CYS A 294 6.92 -26.20 2.13
N TYR A 295 7.05 -24.95 1.69
CA TYR A 295 6.24 -23.83 2.14
C TYR A 295 4.76 -24.08 1.81
N LEU A 296 4.44 -24.39 0.55
CA LEU A 296 3.06 -24.63 0.12
C LEU A 296 2.41 -25.79 0.87
N ARG A 297 3.14 -26.89 1.08
CA ARG A 297 2.62 -28.07 1.80
C ARG A 297 2.28 -27.73 3.25
N ASN A 298 3.21 -27.10 3.97
CA ASN A 298 2.95 -26.71 5.37
C ASN A 298 1.87 -25.64 5.48
N LEU A 299 1.81 -24.71 4.53
CA LEU A 299 0.74 -23.71 4.48
C LEU A 299 -0.64 -24.36 4.26
N LYS A 300 -0.75 -25.34 3.34
CA LYS A 300 -1.98 -26.13 3.17
C LYS A 300 -2.37 -26.87 4.45
N SER A 301 -1.42 -27.50 5.13
CA SER A 301 -1.66 -28.15 6.43
C SER A 301 -2.10 -27.15 7.51
N LEU A 302 -1.62 -25.91 7.48
CA LEU A 302 -2.04 -24.89 8.44
C LEU A 302 -3.48 -24.39 8.19
N GLN A 303 -3.92 -24.42 6.93
CA GLN A 303 -5.26 -24.03 6.50
C GLN A 303 -6.27 -25.19 6.57
N SER A 304 -5.87 -26.42 6.94
CA SER A 304 -6.82 -27.52 7.08
C SER A 304 -7.79 -27.26 8.24
N ALA A 305 -9.06 -27.61 8.02
CA ALA A 305 -10.14 -27.39 8.99
C ALA A 305 -9.87 -28.09 10.33
N ASP A 306 -9.22 -29.26 10.28
CA ASP A 306 -8.75 -29.97 11.46
C ASP A 306 -7.23 -29.85 11.59
N LYS A 307 -6.80 -29.08 12.59
CA LYS A 307 -5.38 -28.91 12.92
C LYS A 307 -4.81 -30.11 13.68
N ALA A 308 -5.64 -30.96 14.28
CA ALA A 308 -5.20 -32.14 15.00
C ALA A 308 -4.75 -33.27 14.06
N THR A 309 -5.28 -33.29 12.83
CA THR A 309 -4.89 -34.23 11.77
C THR A 309 -3.90 -33.64 10.75
N ALA A 310 -3.54 -32.36 10.90
CA ALA A 310 -2.60 -31.68 10.02
C ALA A 310 -1.19 -32.31 10.12
N SER A 311 -0.68 -32.85 9.01
CA SER A 311 0.69 -33.34 8.92
C SER A 311 1.63 -32.21 8.49
N PHE A 312 2.50 -31.78 9.42
CA PHE A 312 3.52 -30.76 9.16
C PHE A 312 4.88 -31.41 8.86
N ASN A 313 5.57 -30.90 7.84
CA ASN A 313 6.97 -31.24 7.58
C ASN A 313 7.85 -30.12 8.12
N THR A 314 8.17 -30.20 9.42
CA THR A 314 8.96 -29.17 10.10
C THR A 314 10.44 -29.21 9.74
N GLN A 315 10.97 -30.38 9.35
CA GLN A 315 12.38 -30.48 8.96
C GLN A 315 12.66 -29.69 7.69
N CYS A 316 11.78 -29.77 6.68
CA CYS A 316 11.97 -29.00 5.46
C CYS A 316 11.87 -27.48 5.71
N LEU A 317 11.04 -27.04 6.66
CA LEU A 317 10.96 -25.61 7.03
C LEU A 317 12.25 -25.14 7.70
N LYS A 318 12.83 -25.96 8.59
CA LYS A 318 14.14 -25.66 9.21
C LYS A 318 15.26 -25.59 8.19
N ASP A 319 15.24 -26.46 7.18
CA ASP A 319 16.22 -26.42 6.09
C ASP A 319 16.04 -25.15 5.25
N ALA A 320 14.79 -24.78 4.93
CA ALA A 320 14.47 -23.58 4.19
C ALA A 320 14.86 -22.28 4.94
N THR A 321 14.62 -22.20 6.25
CA THR A 321 15.04 -21.03 7.07
C THR A 321 16.55 -20.92 7.21
N LYS A 322 17.30 -22.04 7.20
CA LYS A 322 18.76 -22.03 7.14
C LYS A 322 19.29 -21.59 5.78
N GLN A 323 18.66 -22.02 4.69
CA GLN A 323 19.06 -21.67 3.33
C GLN A 323 18.71 -20.21 3.00
N TYR A 324 17.60 -19.71 3.53
CA TYR A 324 17.10 -18.34 3.30
C TYR A 324 16.91 -17.59 4.62
N PRO A 325 17.99 -17.29 5.37
CA PRO A 325 17.89 -16.70 6.72
C PRO A 325 17.26 -15.30 6.72
N ASN A 326 17.35 -14.58 5.60
CA ASN A 326 16.77 -13.23 5.44
C ASN A 326 15.34 -13.24 4.88
N ASN A 327 14.81 -14.41 4.47
CA ASN A 327 13.43 -14.48 3.99
C ASN A 327 12.51 -14.78 5.18
N LYS A 328 11.88 -13.72 5.70
CA LYS A 328 10.99 -13.80 6.86
C LYS A 328 9.81 -14.75 6.68
N LEU A 329 9.35 -15.02 5.45
CA LEU A 329 8.13 -15.79 5.19
C LEU A 329 8.28 -17.26 5.59
N TYR A 330 9.46 -17.86 5.36
CA TYR A 330 9.73 -19.22 5.84
C TYR A 330 9.69 -19.30 7.37
N ARG A 331 10.31 -18.33 8.05
CA ARG A 331 10.37 -18.32 9.51
C ARG A 331 9.04 -17.98 10.15
N LEU A 332 8.26 -17.11 9.52
CA LEU A 332 6.90 -16.78 9.95
C LEU A 332 5.97 -17.99 9.83
N LEU A 333 6.03 -18.73 8.71
CA LEU A 333 5.31 -19.99 8.58
C LEU A 333 5.78 -21.03 9.60
N GLN A 334 7.09 -21.12 9.85
CA GLN A 334 7.62 -21.99 10.89
C GLN A 334 7.06 -21.63 12.27
N ALA A 335 7.02 -20.35 12.65
CA ALA A 335 6.45 -19.92 13.93
C ALA A 335 4.96 -20.28 14.06
N GLN A 336 4.19 -20.13 12.98
CA GLN A 336 2.78 -20.55 12.93
C GLN A 336 2.62 -22.06 13.11
N VAL A 337 3.43 -22.86 12.42
CA VAL A 337 3.43 -24.32 12.54
C VAL A 337 3.85 -24.75 13.95
N ASP A 338 4.94 -24.19 14.46
CA ASP A 338 5.46 -24.47 15.80
C ASP A 338 4.43 -24.10 16.88
N SER A 339 3.62 -23.05 16.67
CA SER A 339 2.53 -22.68 17.58
C SER A 339 1.40 -23.71 17.66
N VAL A 340 1.21 -24.52 16.62
CA VAL A 340 0.25 -25.63 16.60
C VAL A 340 0.84 -26.87 17.24
N ILE A 341 2.09 -27.23 16.91
CA ILE A 341 2.68 -28.49 17.37
C ILE A 341 3.34 -28.41 18.75
N LYS A 342 3.92 -27.24 19.10
CA LYS A 342 4.73 -26.99 20.29
C LYS A 342 4.53 -25.53 20.72
N PRO A 343 3.40 -25.19 21.37
CA PRO A 343 2.98 -23.81 21.63
C PRO A 343 4.06 -22.90 22.25
N LYS A 344 4.86 -23.46 23.18
CA LYS A 344 5.97 -22.71 23.79
C LYS A 344 7.06 -22.32 22.78
N LEU A 345 7.42 -23.22 21.87
CA LEU A 345 8.38 -22.94 20.81
C LEU A 345 7.84 -21.90 19.83
N GLY A 346 6.57 -22.01 19.44
CA GLY A 346 5.90 -21.01 18.60
C GLY A 346 5.91 -19.61 19.21
N TYR A 347 5.60 -19.51 20.51
CA TYR A 347 5.70 -18.25 21.27
C TYR A 347 7.11 -17.65 21.25
N ASP A 348 8.14 -18.48 21.45
CA ASP A 348 9.52 -18.03 21.47
C ASP A 348 9.97 -17.57 20.05
N GLU A 349 9.55 -18.25 18.99
CA GLU A 349 9.81 -17.83 17.60
C GLU A 349 9.11 -16.52 17.23
N PHE A 350 7.84 -16.33 17.62
CA PHE A 350 7.14 -15.07 17.40
C PHE A 350 7.80 -13.92 18.17
N THR A 351 8.17 -14.15 19.44
CA THR A 351 8.89 -13.15 20.25
C THR A 351 10.21 -12.74 19.60
N TYR A 352 10.95 -13.72 19.06
CA TYR A 352 12.17 -13.44 18.30
C TYR A 352 11.88 -12.62 17.03
N LEU A 353 10.85 -13.00 16.25
CA LEU A 353 10.46 -12.31 15.03
C LEU A 353 10.04 -10.85 15.29
N GLU A 354 9.31 -10.59 16.38
CA GLU A 354 8.95 -9.22 16.79
C GLU A 354 10.18 -8.36 17.11
N ALA A 355 11.24 -8.95 17.67
CA ALA A 355 12.47 -8.25 18.00
C ALA A 355 13.28 -7.87 16.75
N ILE A 356 13.32 -8.74 15.73
CA ILE A 356 14.12 -8.50 14.52
C ILE A 356 13.35 -7.80 13.38
N TYR A 357 12.02 -7.80 13.42
CA TYR A 357 11.16 -7.11 12.46
C TYR A 357 10.13 -6.19 13.16
N PRO A 358 10.58 -5.19 13.93
CA PRO A 358 9.70 -4.38 14.77
C PRO A 358 8.67 -3.53 14.00
N SER A 359 8.91 -3.29 12.70
CA SER A 359 8.02 -2.53 11.83
C SER A 359 6.98 -3.38 11.10
N ASP A 360 6.99 -4.70 11.28
CA ASP A 360 6.06 -5.64 10.63
C ASP A 360 4.87 -5.96 11.53
N PHE A 361 3.73 -5.29 11.28
CA PHE A 361 2.51 -5.49 12.06
C PHE A 361 1.92 -6.91 11.95
N SER A 362 2.26 -7.67 10.90
CA SER A 362 1.71 -9.01 10.70
C SER A 362 2.20 -9.99 11.76
N ILE A 363 3.37 -9.75 12.35
CA ILE A 363 3.99 -10.63 13.35
C ILE A 363 3.23 -10.60 14.67
N PRO A 364 3.04 -9.45 15.36
CA PRO A 364 2.24 -9.41 16.59
C PRO A 364 0.77 -9.78 16.34
N TYR A 365 0.24 -9.52 15.12
CA TYR A 365 -1.09 -9.99 14.74
C TYR A 365 -1.18 -11.52 14.73
N LEU A 366 -0.27 -12.20 14.02
CA LEU A 366 -0.23 -13.66 13.95
C LEU A 366 0.14 -14.30 15.29
N HIS A 367 0.98 -13.65 16.09
CA HIS A 367 1.30 -14.09 17.44
C HIS A 367 0.05 -14.05 18.34
N ALA A 368 -0.77 -12.99 18.25
CA ALA A 368 -2.04 -12.93 18.97
C ALA A 368 -3.00 -14.05 18.56
N LEU A 369 -3.10 -14.36 17.26
CA LEU A 369 -3.87 -15.52 16.78
C LEU A 369 -3.33 -16.85 17.32
N ALA A 370 -2.01 -17.01 17.39
CA ALA A 370 -1.40 -18.20 17.96
C ALA A 370 -1.68 -18.33 19.47
N LEU A 371 -1.66 -17.22 20.21
CA LEU A 371 -2.02 -17.18 21.63
C LEU A 371 -3.49 -17.56 21.85
N GLU A 372 -4.41 -17.01 21.05
CA GLU A 372 -5.83 -17.37 21.11
C GLU A 372 -6.06 -18.85 20.83
N GLN A 373 -5.44 -19.41 19.79
CA GLN A 373 -5.53 -20.84 19.46
C GLN A 373 -5.07 -21.76 20.61
N ASN A 374 -4.22 -21.24 21.49
CA ASN A 374 -3.73 -21.92 22.68
C ASN A 374 -4.47 -21.51 23.96
N ASN A 375 -5.68 -20.94 23.84
CA ASN A 375 -6.53 -20.48 24.93
C ASN A 375 -5.90 -19.38 25.82
N GLN A 376 -4.97 -18.60 25.29
CA GLN A 376 -4.29 -17.50 25.99
C GLN A 376 -4.83 -16.13 25.55
N ILE A 377 -6.16 -15.96 25.57
CA ILE A 377 -6.87 -14.78 25.04
C ILE A 377 -6.40 -13.48 25.73
N ASP A 378 -6.25 -13.48 27.05
CA ASP A 378 -5.81 -12.27 27.78
C ASP A 378 -4.41 -11.80 27.35
N LYS A 379 -3.50 -12.74 27.07
CA LYS A 379 -2.16 -12.43 26.55
C LYS A 379 -2.22 -11.90 25.12
N ALA A 380 -3.10 -12.45 24.28
CA ALA A 380 -3.32 -11.96 22.92
C ALA A 380 -3.81 -10.50 22.94
N ILE A 381 -4.76 -10.19 23.82
CA ILE A 381 -5.28 -8.83 24.03
C ILE A 381 -4.16 -7.90 24.53
N GLU A 382 -3.39 -8.32 25.54
CA GLU A 382 -2.28 -7.51 26.07
C GLU A 382 -1.25 -7.19 24.98
N LEU A 383 -0.85 -8.20 24.21
CA LEU A 383 0.09 -8.08 23.10
C LEU A 383 -0.40 -7.05 22.07
N LEU A 384 -1.63 -7.22 21.55
CA LEU A 384 -2.17 -6.32 20.54
C LEU A 384 -2.35 -4.89 21.08
N ARG A 385 -2.80 -4.72 22.33
CA ARG A 385 -2.93 -3.38 22.94
C ARG A 385 -1.59 -2.65 23.01
N LYS A 386 -0.50 -3.37 23.29
CA LYS A 386 0.86 -2.83 23.36
C LYS A 386 1.46 -2.58 21.97
N ALA A 387 1.16 -3.44 21.01
CA ALA A 387 1.74 -3.40 19.68
C ALA A 387 1.04 -2.38 18.75
N THR A 388 -0.30 -2.34 18.76
CA THR A 388 -1.11 -1.56 17.80
C THR A 388 -0.70 -0.09 17.68
N PRO A 389 -0.46 0.67 18.78
CA PRO A 389 -0.11 2.09 18.69
C PRO A 389 1.19 2.40 17.95
N LYS A 390 2.04 1.39 17.70
CA LYS A 390 3.34 1.55 17.03
C LYS A 390 3.24 1.57 15.50
N PHE A 391 2.09 1.21 14.93
CA PHE A 391 1.89 1.08 13.49
C PHE A 391 0.98 2.20 12.96
N HIS A 392 1.21 2.64 11.72
CA HIS A 392 0.44 3.71 11.09
C HIS A 392 -1.00 3.27 10.76
N TYR A 393 -1.15 2.12 10.11
CA TYR A 393 -2.46 1.54 9.80
C TYR A 393 -2.81 0.47 10.83
N GLN A 394 -3.83 0.76 11.63
CA GLN A 394 -4.18 0.01 12.84
C GLN A 394 -5.50 -0.74 12.72
N TYR A 395 -6.28 -0.51 11.64
CA TYR A 395 -7.60 -1.10 11.42
C TYR A 395 -7.65 -2.60 11.72
N LEU A 396 -6.78 -3.42 11.10
CA LEU A 396 -6.79 -4.87 11.32
C LEU A 396 -6.55 -5.27 12.77
N MET A 397 -5.61 -4.60 13.45
CA MET A 397 -5.27 -4.94 14.83
C MET A 397 -6.38 -4.50 15.80
N TYR A 398 -7.05 -3.37 15.54
CA TYR A 398 -8.20 -2.95 16.33
C TYR A 398 -9.44 -3.81 16.07
N SER A 399 -9.70 -4.21 14.82
CA SER A 399 -10.76 -5.15 14.48
C SER A 399 -10.56 -6.49 15.19
N GLU A 400 -9.31 -6.97 15.24
CA GLU A 400 -8.96 -8.19 15.96
C GLU A 400 -9.10 -8.04 17.49
N LEU A 401 -8.68 -6.91 18.06
CA LEU A 401 -8.96 -6.61 19.47
C LEU A 401 -10.46 -6.61 19.76
N ALA A 402 -11.26 -5.99 18.91
CA ALA A 402 -12.71 -5.99 19.06
C ALA A 402 -13.29 -7.42 19.03
N ARG A 403 -12.79 -8.27 18.13
CA ARG A 403 -13.17 -9.69 18.05
C ARG A 403 -12.80 -10.44 19.34
N LEU A 404 -11.58 -10.30 19.84
CA LEU A 404 -11.13 -10.94 21.09
C LEU A 404 -11.94 -10.49 22.32
N PHE A 405 -12.30 -9.21 22.42
CA PHE A 405 -13.21 -8.77 23.50
C PHE A 405 -14.63 -9.31 23.32
N SER A 406 -15.08 -9.49 22.07
CA SER A 406 -16.37 -10.11 21.79
C SER A 406 -16.41 -11.57 22.24
N THR A 407 -15.34 -12.35 22.01
CA THR A 407 -15.26 -13.75 22.50
C THR A 407 -15.26 -13.84 24.02
N GLN A 408 -14.81 -12.80 24.72
CA GLN A 408 -14.92 -12.66 26.18
C GLN A 408 -16.28 -12.08 26.66
N ASN A 409 -17.26 -11.90 25.76
CA ASN A 409 -18.54 -11.23 26.05
C ASN A 409 -18.40 -9.81 26.64
N ASN A 410 -17.30 -9.11 26.31
CA ASN A 410 -16.99 -7.80 26.85
C ASN A 410 -17.43 -6.68 25.90
N ALA A 411 -18.75 -6.49 25.80
CA ALA A 411 -19.38 -5.61 24.82
C ALA A 411 -18.85 -4.17 24.81
N LYS A 412 -18.55 -3.58 25.99
CA LYS A 412 -18.05 -2.19 26.04
C LYS A 412 -16.69 -2.03 25.34
N TYR A 413 -15.78 -2.99 25.50
CA TYR A 413 -14.49 -2.97 24.82
C TYR A 413 -14.62 -3.40 23.36
N THR A 414 -15.55 -4.32 23.04
CA THR A 414 -15.89 -4.65 21.64
C THR A 414 -16.33 -3.39 20.87
N TYR A 415 -17.23 -2.59 21.42
CA TYR A 415 -17.65 -1.33 20.79
C TYR A 415 -16.51 -0.32 20.70
N TYR A 416 -15.70 -0.18 21.75
CA TYR A 416 -14.57 0.74 21.76
C TYR A 416 -13.52 0.43 20.69
N TYR A 417 -13.09 -0.83 20.58
CA TYR A 417 -12.09 -1.19 19.57
C TYR A 417 -12.66 -1.20 18.15
N ASN A 418 -13.94 -1.52 17.97
CA ASN A 418 -14.61 -1.27 16.69
C ASN A 418 -14.65 0.23 16.35
N ALA A 419 -14.86 1.12 17.34
CA ALA A 419 -14.82 2.55 17.12
C ALA A 419 -13.43 3.02 16.69
N LEU A 420 -12.36 2.53 17.35
CA LEU A 420 -10.98 2.82 16.97
C LEU A 420 -10.63 2.32 15.55
N ALA A 421 -11.09 1.12 15.19
CA ALA A 421 -10.91 0.58 13.85
C ALA A 421 -11.59 1.49 12.80
N ASN A 422 -12.85 1.88 13.03
CA ASN A 422 -13.58 2.77 12.13
C ASN A 422 -12.99 4.18 12.06
N TYR A 423 -12.46 4.69 13.17
CA TYR A 423 -11.79 5.98 13.19
C TYR A 423 -10.49 5.96 12.37
N ASN A 424 -9.71 4.87 12.44
CA ASN A 424 -8.46 4.72 11.70
C ASN A 424 -8.65 4.74 10.18
N ILE A 425 -9.83 4.36 9.68
CA ILE A 425 -10.18 4.37 8.25
C ILE A 425 -10.99 5.62 7.85
N GLY A 426 -11.18 6.57 8.77
CA GLY A 426 -11.90 7.82 8.51
C GLY A 426 -13.42 7.77 8.69
N ASN A 427 -14.00 6.65 9.14
CA ASN A 427 -15.45 6.52 9.33
C ASN A 427 -15.90 7.15 10.67
N THR A 428 -15.91 8.48 10.72
CA THR A 428 -16.26 9.26 11.92
C THR A 428 -17.71 9.04 12.38
N SER A 429 -18.66 8.94 11.45
CA SER A 429 -20.07 8.67 11.76
C SER A 429 -20.26 7.35 12.52
N LYS A 430 -19.67 6.26 12.00
CA LYS A 430 -19.73 4.94 12.65
C LYS A 430 -18.93 4.93 13.95
N THR A 431 -17.81 5.63 14.01
CA THR A 431 -17.03 5.83 15.23
C THR A 431 -17.87 6.43 16.35
N LEU A 432 -18.55 7.56 16.10
CA LEU A 432 -19.38 8.24 17.10
C LEU A 432 -20.54 7.37 17.58
N TYR A 433 -21.19 6.65 16.65
CA TYR A 433 -22.22 5.69 17.01
C TYR A 433 -21.68 4.60 17.96
N LEU A 434 -20.55 3.99 17.64
CA LEU A 434 -19.94 2.92 18.44
C LEU A 434 -19.44 3.43 19.80
N VAL A 435 -18.86 4.64 19.86
CA VAL A 435 -18.48 5.28 21.13
C VAL A 435 -19.70 5.52 22.01
N LYS A 436 -20.82 5.97 21.44
CA LYS A 436 -22.08 6.13 22.17
C LYS A 436 -22.55 4.80 22.77
N GLN A 437 -22.49 3.70 22.02
CA GLN A 437 -22.83 2.37 22.55
C GLN A 437 -21.90 1.95 23.70
N ALA A 438 -20.59 2.14 23.54
CA ALA A 438 -19.63 1.85 24.60
C ALA A 438 -19.88 2.68 25.88
N LYS A 439 -20.23 3.97 25.75
CA LYS A 439 -20.55 4.85 26.89
C LYS A 439 -21.81 4.41 27.63
N LEU A 440 -22.82 3.89 26.93
CA LEU A 440 -24.05 3.36 27.57
C LEU A 440 -23.77 2.12 28.44
N LEU A 441 -22.72 1.37 28.11
CA LEU A 441 -22.31 0.17 28.84
C LEU A 441 -21.30 0.43 29.97
N GLU A 442 -20.70 1.63 30.02
CA GLU A 442 -19.78 2.03 31.09
C GLU A 442 -20.54 2.75 32.21
N LYS A 443 -20.64 2.09 33.37
CA LYS A 443 -21.38 2.63 34.53
C LYS A 443 -20.57 3.70 35.26
N ASP A 444 -19.25 3.57 35.30
CA ASP A 444 -18.38 4.53 35.98
C ASP A 444 -17.90 5.63 35.01
N LYS A 445 -18.56 6.78 35.10
CA LYS A 445 -18.27 7.98 34.30
C LYS A 445 -16.95 8.67 34.68
N ASN A 446 -16.34 8.29 35.80
CA ASN A 446 -15.03 8.81 36.22
C ASN A 446 -13.88 7.86 35.88
N SER A 447 -14.19 6.69 35.30
CA SER A 447 -13.19 5.70 34.94
C SER A 447 -12.22 6.22 33.87
N THR A 448 -10.99 5.71 33.91
CA THR A 448 -9.99 5.98 32.87
C THR A 448 -10.46 5.52 31.48
N PHE A 449 -11.30 4.48 31.42
CA PHE A 449 -11.92 4.02 30.18
C PHE A 449 -12.96 5.01 29.64
N PHE A 450 -13.83 5.55 30.50
CA PHE A 450 -14.80 6.57 30.09
C PHE A 450 -14.10 7.81 29.52
N ASN A 451 -12.97 8.23 30.13
CA ASN A 451 -12.16 9.33 29.61
C ASN A 451 -11.60 9.05 28.20
N LYS A 452 -11.19 7.80 27.91
CA LYS A 452 -10.76 7.41 26.55
C LYS A 452 -11.91 7.49 25.54
N LEU A 453 -13.13 7.15 25.95
CA LEU A 453 -14.32 7.29 25.10
C LEU A 453 -14.60 8.76 24.78
N ILE A 454 -14.53 9.65 25.77
CA ILE A 454 -14.68 11.10 25.56
C ILE A 454 -13.61 11.63 24.61
N GLN A 455 -12.35 11.22 24.79
CA GLN A 455 -11.26 11.66 23.92
C GLN A 455 -11.50 11.26 22.46
N LEU A 456 -11.89 10.00 22.21
CA LEU A 456 -12.19 9.52 20.87
C LEU A 456 -13.42 10.20 20.26
N GLU A 457 -14.47 10.44 21.05
CA GLU A 457 -15.67 11.17 20.65
C GLU A 457 -15.33 12.61 20.21
N ASN A 458 -14.50 13.31 20.98
CA ASN A 458 -14.07 14.68 20.68
C ASN A 458 -13.22 14.73 19.40
N GLN A 459 -12.29 13.79 19.22
CA GLN A 459 -11.48 13.68 18.02
C GLN A 459 -12.35 13.42 16.78
N ALA A 460 -13.20 12.38 16.83
CA ALA A 460 -14.08 12.04 15.72
C ALA A 460 -15.09 13.16 15.38
N SER A 461 -15.62 13.85 16.40
CA SER A 461 -16.54 14.99 16.19
C SER A 461 -15.84 16.19 15.55
N THR A 462 -14.60 16.47 15.94
CA THR A 462 -13.81 17.56 15.35
C THR A 462 -13.52 17.26 13.88
N ASP A 463 -13.06 16.04 13.60
CA ASP A 463 -12.74 15.59 12.26
C ASP A 463 -13.97 15.56 11.34
N GLN A 464 -15.13 15.16 11.87
CA GLN A 464 -16.39 15.22 11.13
C GLN A 464 -16.79 16.64 10.77
N LYS A 465 -16.66 17.59 11.71
CA LYS A 465 -16.94 19.01 11.43
C LYS A 465 -16.01 19.58 10.35
N ILE A 466 -14.72 19.22 10.39
CA ILE A 466 -13.76 19.63 9.35
C ILE A 466 -14.18 19.06 7.99
N ALA A 467 -14.49 17.76 7.93
CA ALA A 467 -14.96 17.14 6.68
C ALA A 467 -16.23 17.80 6.15
N ASP A 468 -17.22 18.07 7.00
CA ASP A 468 -18.46 18.76 6.63
C ASP A 468 -18.24 20.19 6.12
N GLN A 469 -17.19 20.87 6.58
CA GLN A 469 -16.83 22.22 6.12
C GLN A 469 -16.04 22.21 4.81
N LYS A 470 -15.21 21.18 4.58
CA LYS A 470 -14.31 21.10 3.43
C LYS A 470 -14.95 20.41 2.22
N LEU A 471 -15.87 19.48 2.44
CA LEU A 471 -16.44 18.62 1.39
C LEU A 471 -17.86 19.03 0.94
N LYS A 472 -18.49 19.99 1.61
CA LYS A 472 -19.74 20.66 1.16
C LYS A 472 -19.40 21.83 0.25
#